data_AF-A0A959D070-F1
#
_entry.id   AF-A0A959D070-F1
#
_cell.length_a   1.000
_cell.length_b   1.000
_cell.length_c   1.000
_cell.angle_alpha   90.00
_cell.angle_beta   90.00
_cell.angle_gamma   90.00
#
_symmetry.space_group_name_H-M   'P 1'
#
loop_
_entity.id
_entity.type
_entity.pdbx_description
1 polymer ?
#
loop_
_entity_poly.entity_id
_entity_poly.type
_entity_poly.pdbx_seq_one_letter_code
_entity_poly.pdbx_strand_id
1 'polypeptide(L)'
;MTDISQPFRDLQALAQRVIRGDNFEVDLQIFEQFARDLRLWVLDNFDGYRIRQLAGSIPEIEYDRKRGGIWSALGAGGIKMYKQHQEREKVKAQVKEIAGVFDAIHRLASDETDDIV
;
A
#
# COMPACT_ATOMS: atom_id res chain seq x y z
N MET A 1 -9.52 11.15 22.74
CA MET A 1 -8.36 10.37 22.25
C MET A 1 -8.70 9.89 20.86
N THR A 2 -7.90 10.26 19.86
CA THR A 2 -8.04 9.74 18.50
C THR A 2 -7.56 8.28 18.53
N ASP A 3 -8.40 7.33 18.09
CA ASP A 3 -7.97 5.93 17.98
C ASP A 3 -6.92 5.81 16.87
N ILE A 4 -5.65 5.77 17.26
CA ILE A 4 -4.52 5.67 16.34
C ILE A 4 -4.56 4.38 15.51
N SER A 5 -5.31 3.36 15.93
CA SER A 5 -5.38 2.06 15.25
C SER A 5 -6.27 2.07 14.01
N GLN A 6 -7.25 2.98 13.95
CA GLN A 6 -8.24 2.97 12.89
C GLN A 6 -7.63 3.17 11.48
N PRO A 7 -6.75 4.17 11.25
CA PRO A 7 -6.11 4.34 9.96
C PRO A 7 -5.27 3.13 9.51
N PHE A 8 -4.58 2.45 10.44
CA PHE A 8 -3.82 1.24 10.11
C PHE A 8 -4.73 0.08 9.72
N ARG A 9 -5.85 -0.12 10.43
CA ARG A 9 -6.87 -1.14 10.07
C ARG A 9 -7.46 -0.87 8.69
N ASP A 10 -7.77 0.38 8.39
CA ASP A 10 -8.34 0.78 7.09
C ASP A 10 -7.34 0.53 5.95
N LEU A 11 -6.06 0.82 6.16
CA LEU A 11 -5.00 0.48 5.21
C LEU A 11 -4.93 -1.04 4.96
N GLN A 12 -4.98 -1.86 6.01
CA GLN A 12 -4.96 -3.33 5.86
C GLN A 12 -6.16 -3.84 5.06
N ALA A 13 -7.34 -3.27 5.30
CA ALA A 13 -8.55 -3.61 4.55
C ALA A 13 -8.42 -3.23 3.07
N LEU A 14 -7.87 -2.06 2.76
CA LEU A 14 -7.58 -1.64 1.39
C LEU A 14 -6.55 -2.56 0.72
N ALA A 15 -5.47 -2.92 1.41
CA ALA A 15 -4.47 -3.86 0.90
C ALA A 15 -5.13 -5.19 0.50
N GLN A 16 -6.01 -5.74 1.34
CA GLN A 16 -6.73 -6.98 1.05
C GLN A 16 -7.62 -6.87 -0.19
N ARG A 17 -8.28 -5.72 -0.40
CA ARG A 17 -9.10 -5.48 -1.60
C ARG A 17 -8.25 -5.51 -2.88
N VAL A 18 -7.11 -4.83 -2.88
CA VAL A 18 -6.16 -4.86 -4.00
C VAL A 18 -5.66 -6.29 -4.27
N ILE A 19 -5.34 -7.05 -3.21
CA ILE A 19 -4.84 -8.42 -3.34
C ILE A 19 -5.90 -9.36 -3.93
N ARG A 20 -7.17 -9.21 -3.55
CA ARG A 20 -8.30 -9.95 -4.14
C ARG A 20 -8.46 -9.61 -5.63
N GLY A 21 -8.35 -8.33 -5.96
CA GLY A 21 -8.28 -7.85 -7.34
C GLY A 21 -9.63 -7.65 -8.03
N ASP A 22 -10.75 -7.67 -7.29
CA ASP A 22 -12.10 -7.46 -7.85
C ASP A 22 -12.22 -6.11 -8.58
N ASN A 23 -11.67 -5.04 -8.00
CA ASN A 23 -11.55 -3.70 -8.59
C ASN A 23 -10.10 -3.21 -8.57
N PHE A 24 -9.16 -4.07 -8.99
CA PHE A 24 -7.71 -3.91 -8.81
C PHE A 24 -7.19 -2.48 -9.04
N GLU A 25 -7.48 -1.87 -10.19
CA GLU A 25 -6.94 -0.54 -10.53
C GLU A 25 -7.50 0.58 -9.65
N VAL A 26 -8.79 0.50 -9.30
CA VAL A 26 -9.45 1.50 -8.44
C VAL A 26 -8.97 1.33 -7.00
N ASP A 27 -8.98 0.09 -6.50
CA ASP A 27 -8.51 -0.21 -5.14
C ASP A 27 -7.03 0.14 -4.97
N LEU A 28 -6.20 -0.06 -6.01
CA LEU A 28 -4.79 0.29 -6.00
C LEU A 28 -4.58 1.81 -5.89
N GLN A 29 -5.33 2.60 -6.66
CA GLN A 29 -5.25 4.07 -6.58
C GLN A 29 -5.66 4.58 -5.20
N ILE A 30 -6.73 4.02 -4.63
CA ILE A 30 -7.19 4.37 -3.27
C ILE A 30 -6.11 3.97 -2.25
N PHE A 31 -5.54 2.78 -2.38
CA PHE A 31 -4.48 2.30 -1.49
C PHE A 31 -3.23 3.18 -1.57
N GLU A 32 -2.74 3.50 -2.76
CA GLU A 32 -1.57 4.37 -2.96
C GLU A 32 -1.76 5.74 -2.32
N GLN A 33 -2.92 6.37 -2.56
CA GLN A 33 -3.22 7.67 -1.98
C GLN A 33 -3.32 7.60 -0.46
N PHE A 34 -4.06 6.62 0.06
CA PHE A 34 -4.24 6.45 1.51
C PHE A 34 -2.93 6.12 2.21
N ALA A 35 -2.09 5.25 1.63
CA ALA A 35 -0.77 4.92 2.15
C ALA A 35 0.14 6.15 2.21
N ARG A 36 0.11 7.01 1.18
CA ARG A 36 0.88 8.25 1.18
C ARG A 36 0.43 9.22 2.28
N ASP A 37 -0.87 9.41 2.41
CA ASP A 37 -1.43 10.32 3.42
C ASP A 37 -1.17 9.80 4.84
N LEU A 38 -1.32 8.49 5.05
CA LEU A 38 -1.01 7.85 6.32
C LEU A 38 0.50 7.95 6.64
N ARG A 39 1.38 7.80 5.65
CA ARG A 39 2.83 7.99 5.85
C ARG A 39 3.14 9.40 6.35
N LEU A 40 2.56 10.42 5.72
CA LEU A 40 2.77 11.81 6.13
C LEU A 40 2.24 12.04 7.54
N TRP A 41 1.03 11.55 7.83
CA TRP A 41 0.46 11.62 9.17
C TRP A 41 1.35 10.94 10.22
N VAL A 42 1.92 9.76 9.93
CA VAL A 42 2.86 9.07 10.83
C VAL A 42 4.11 9.94 11.08
N LEU A 43 4.70 10.52 10.03
CA LEU A 43 5.89 11.35 10.16
C LEU A 43 5.64 12.64 10.96
N ASP A 44 4.42 13.18 10.89
CA ASP A 44 4.02 14.40 11.60
C ASP A 44 3.63 14.15 13.07
N ASN A 45 3.20 12.93 13.42
CA ASN A 45 2.64 12.62 14.75
C ASN A 45 3.54 11.73 15.62
N PHE A 46 4.51 11.02 15.03
CA PHE A 46 5.41 10.13 15.77
C PHE A 46 6.86 10.59 15.66
N ASP A 47 7.46 10.90 16.81
CA ASP A 47 8.85 11.36 16.88
C ASP A 47 9.87 10.22 17.03
N GLY A 48 9.42 8.98 17.27
CA GLY A 48 10.27 7.81 17.42
C GLY A 48 11.18 7.58 16.21
N TYR A 49 12.50 7.53 16.43
CA TYR A 49 13.51 7.37 15.36
C TYR A 49 13.21 6.14 14.49
N ARG A 50 12.80 5.03 15.11
CA ARG A 50 12.50 3.78 14.42
C ARG A 50 11.22 3.87 13.58
N ILE A 51 10.19 4.57 14.08
CA ILE A 51 8.95 4.82 13.34
C ILE A 51 9.24 5.69 12.11
N ARG A 52 10.02 6.77 12.26
CA ARG A 52 10.43 7.62 11.13
C ARG A 52 11.26 6.88 10.09
N GLN A 53 12.17 6.00 10.53
CA GLN A 53 12.97 5.18 9.62
C GLN A 53 12.10 4.24 8.79
N LEU A 54 11.13 3.56 9.43
CA LEU A 54 10.19 2.67 8.75
C LEU A 54 9.28 3.44 7.79
N ALA A 55 8.71 4.56 8.22
CA ALA A 55 7.87 5.40 7.39
C ALA A 55 8.65 5.95 6.18
N GLY A 56 9.92 6.33 6.38
CA GLY A 56 10.82 6.79 5.32
C GLY A 56 11.25 5.70 4.34
N SER A 57 11.19 4.42 4.73
CA SER A 57 11.53 3.29 3.85
C SER A 57 10.35 2.76 3.03
N ILE A 58 9.13 3.30 3.22
CA ILE A 58 7.95 2.87 2.45
C ILE A 58 8.19 3.19 0.97
N PRO A 59 8.28 2.15 0.10
CA PRO A 59 8.51 2.35 -1.32
C PRO A 59 7.28 2.94 -2.00
N GLU A 60 7.49 3.61 -3.13
CA GLU A 60 6.39 3.95 -4.02
C GLU A 60 5.98 2.72 -4.83
N ILE A 61 4.68 2.57 -5.10
CA ILE A 61 4.21 1.51 -5.96
C ILE A 61 4.56 1.88 -7.40
N GLU A 62 5.39 1.04 -8.02
CA GLU A 62 5.72 1.13 -9.43
C GLU A 62 4.68 0.36 -10.24
N TYR A 63 3.57 1.02 -10.54
CA TYR A 63 2.58 0.51 -11.49
C TYR A 63 2.58 1.39 -12.75
N ASP A 64 3.09 0.86 -13.86
CA ASP A 64 3.12 1.60 -15.12
C ASP A 64 1.70 1.65 -15.70
N ARG A 65 0.95 2.70 -15.31
CA ARG A 65 -0.39 2.98 -15.86
C ARG A 65 -0.35 3.33 -17.35
N LYS A 66 0.84 3.34 -18.00
CA LYS A 66 0.98 3.66 -19.42
C LYS A 66 0.14 2.72 -20.28
N ARG A 67 -0.97 3.34 -20.70
CA ARG A 67 -1.80 3.06 -21.87
C ARG A 67 -2.81 1.93 -21.69
N GLY A 68 -3.90 2.31 -21.02
CA GLY A 68 -5.26 2.22 -21.60
C GLY A 68 -5.42 2.97 -22.94
N GLY A 69 -4.41 2.89 -23.81
CA GLY A 69 -4.49 3.26 -25.19
C GLY A 69 -4.93 2.01 -25.94
N ILE A 70 -6.15 2.09 -26.43
CA ILE A 70 -6.73 1.31 -27.51
C ILE A 70 -5.71 1.24 -28.66
N TRP A 71 -4.71 0.37 -28.55
CA TRP A 71 -3.89 -0.06 -29.67
C TRP A 71 -4.44 -1.41 -30.07
N SER A 72 -5.51 -1.29 -30.85
CA SER A 72 -5.99 -2.28 -31.80
C SER A 72 -4.83 -3.04 -32.41
N ALA A 73 -4.68 -4.31 -32.03
CA ALA A 73 -3.92 -5.28 -32.80
C ALA A 73 -4.41 -6.67 -32.38
N LEU A 74 -5.42 -7.12 -33.12
CA LEU A 74 -5.74 -8.53 -33.33
C LEU A 74 -4.43 -9.31 -33.51
N GLY A 75 -4.05 -10.21 -32.59
CA GLY A 75 -2.96 -11.16 -32.87
C GLY A 75 -2.14 -11.74 -31.71
N ALA A 76 -2.17 -11.24 -30.47
CA ALA A 76 -1.21 -11.67 -29.42
C ALA A 76 -1.85 -12.04 -28.07
N GLY A 77 -2.96 -12.79 -28.09
CA GLY A 77 -3.86 -12.99 -26.94
C GLY A 77 -3.27 -13.65 -25.67
N GLY A 78 -2.21 -14.46 -25.76
CA GLY A 78 -1.67 -15.20 -24.61
C GLY A 78 -0.54 -14.49 -23.85
N ILE A 79 0.46 -13.98 -24.57
CA ILE A 79 1.68 -13.40 -23.97
C ILE A 79 1.37 -12.06 -23.28
N LYS A 80 0.42 -11.28 -23.81
CA LYS A 80 0.05 -9.98 -23.25
C LYS A 80 -0.72 -10.12 -21.94
N MET A 81 -1.68 -11.05 -21.85
CA MET A 81 -2.38 -11.34 -20.60
C MET A 81 -1.43 -11.89 -19.53
N TYR A 82 -0.49 -12.76 -19.92
CA TYR A 82 0.51 -13.31 -19.00
C TYR A 82 1.41 -12.21 -18.40
N LYS A 83 1.86 -11.25 -19.22
CA LYS A 83 2.66 -10.10 -18.74
C LYS A 83 1.85 -9.19 -17.80
N GLN A 84 0.60 -8.87 -18.15
CA GLN A 84 -0.29 -8.08 -17.30
C GLN A 84 -0.57 -8.79 -15.96
N HIS A 85 -0.74 -10.11 -15.97
CA HIS A 85 -0.90 -10.88 -14.74
C HIS A 85 0.36 -10.85 -13.87
N GLN A 86 1.55 -11.04 -14.45
CA GLN A 86 2.81 -10.94 -13.71
C GLN A 86 3.00 -9.55 -13.10
N GLU A 87 2.64 -8.49 -13.82
CA GLU A 87 2.72 -7.12 -13.33
C GLU A 87 1.76 -6.89 -12.16
N ARG A 88 0.51 -7.36 -12.25
CA ARG A 88 -0.45 -7.31 -11.13
C ARG A 88 0.06 -8.06 -9.91
N GLU A 89 0.66 -9.24 -10.08
CA GLU A 89 1.22 -10.00 -8.94
C GLU A 89 2.43 -9.29 -8.30
N LYS A 90 3.27 -8.62 -9.10
CA LYS A 90 4.35 -7.76 -8.57
C LYS A 90 3.79 -6.62 -7.73
N VAL A 91 2.77 -5.93 -8.22
CA VAL A 91 2.12 -4.84 -7.48
C VAL A 91 1.44 -5.37 -6.21
N LYS A 92 0.75 -6.51 -6.26
CA LYS A 92 0.20 -7.13 -5.05
C LYS A 92 1.28 -7.46 -4.02
N ALA A 93 2.47 -7.86 -4.44
CA ALA A 93 3.60 -8.08 -3.55
C ALA A 93 4.08 -6.78 -2.89
N GLN A 94 4.20 -5.69 -3.65
CA GLN A 94 4.52 -4.35 -3.11
C GLN A 94 3.46 -3.87 -2.12
N VAL A 95 2.18 -4.06 -2.43
CA VAL A 95 1.06 -3.71 -1.53
C VAL A 95 1.16 -4.48 -0.21
N LYS A 96 1.49 -5.77 -0.25
CA LYS A 96 1.72 -6.59 0.95
C LYS A 96 2.91 -6.08 1.76
N GLU A 97 4.00 -5.71 1.11
CA GLU A 97 5.19 -5.16 1.76
C GLU A 97 4.87 -3.84 2.48
N ILE A 98 4.23 -2.90 1.79
CA ILE A 98 3.80 -1.61 2.37
C ILE A 98 2.87 -1.84 3.56
N ALA A 99 1.87 -2.71 3.41
CA ALA A 99 0.96 -3.05 4.49
C ALA A 99 1.71 -3.65 5.70
N GLY A 100 2.73 -4.49 5.47
CA GLY A 100 3.59 -5.03 6.52
C GLY A 100 4.42 -3.98 7.25
N VAL A 101 4.95 -2.98 6.52
CA VAL A 101 5.67 -1.85 7.14
C VAL A 101 4.75 -1.03 8.04
N PHE A 102 3.54 -0.74 7.59
CA PHE A 102 2.55 -0.02 8.40
C PHE A 102 2.06 -0.82 9.62
N ASP A 103 1.96 -2.15 9.52
CA ASP A 103 1.68 -3.01 10.68
C ASP A 103 2.83 -2.96 11.71
N ALA A 104 4.08 -2.95 11.26
CA ALA A 104 5.23 -2.78 12.15
C ALA A 104 5.23 -1.40 12.84
N ILE A 105 4.89 -0.34 12.10
CA ILE A 105 4.72 1.01 12.67
C ILE A 105 3.59 1.00 13.70
N HIS A 106 2.45 0.39 13.41
CA HIS A 106 1.31 0.34 14.33
C HIS A 106 1.66 -0.34 15.66
N ARG A 107 2.39 -1.46 15.61
CA ARG A 107 2.84 -2.15 16.82
C ARG A 107 3.77 -1.27 17.65
N LEU A 108 4.79 -0.66 17.02
CA LEU A 108 5.71 0.24 17.72
C LEU A 108 5.00 1.45 18.33
N ALA A 109 4.08 2.06 17.58
CA ALA A 109 3.27 3.17 18.05
C ALA A 109 2.38 2.77 19.24
N SER A 110 1.82 1.56 19.22
CA SER A 110 0.99 1.05 20.32
C SER A 110 1.83 0.76 21.56
N ASP A 111 3.00 0.13 21.40
CA ASP A 111 3.92 -0.18 22.51
C ASP A 111 4.45 1.10 23.19
N GLU A 112 4.79 2.15 22.42
CA GLU A 112 5.21 3.46 22.97
C GLU A 112 4.11 4.16 23.78
N THR A 113 2.83 3.81 23.57
CA THR A 113 1.71 4.40 24.32
C THR A 113 1.48 3.72 25.66
N ASP A 114 1.89 2.45 25.81
CA ASP A 114 1.70 1.65 27.03
C ASP A 114 2.78 1.91 28.09
N ASP A 115 3.97 2.41 27.70
CA ASP A 115 5.07 2.73 28.63
C ASP A 115 4.85 4.02 29.47
N ILE A 116 3.73 4.75 29.27
CA ILE A 116 3.41 6.02 29.95
C ILE A 116 2.31 5.85 31.03
N VAL A 117 1.90 4.61 31.36
CA VAL A 117 0.89 4.34 32.41
C VAL A 117 1.53 3.88 33.72
#